data_AF-A0A2T6G8T9-F1
#
_entry.id   AF-A0A2T6G8T9-F1
#
_cell.length_a   1.000
_cell.length_b   1.000
_cell.length_c   1.000
_cell.angle_alpha   90.00
_cell.angle_beta   90.00
_cell.angle_gamma   90.00
#
_symmetry.space_group_name_H-M   'P 1'
#
loop_
_entity.id
_entity.type
_entity.pdbx_description
1 polymer ?
#
loop_
_entity_poly.entity_id
_entity_poly.type
_entity_poly.pdbx_seq_one_letter_code
_entity_poly.pdbx_strand_id
1 'polypeptide(L)'
;MSERPPKRDQTYGVGKEPTDRPIIPLPKETLEDQDAMLAAQKERQSWIDEAYEDFVKNGGLEHLPGFGKPLTVPTGDAWSSLLKQAKVEHPWVMLRKEIGSLMEKAINRMAKSSFDPEIDALIEDANKQIAELNRQAPSLSLHRSRISRDNLHEQYDRWYADK
;
A
#
# COMPACT_ATOMS: atom_id res chain seq x y z
N MET A 1 31.81 -19.14 23.52
CA MET A 1 32.75 -18.64 22.50
C MET A 1 32.53 -19.48 21.25
N SER A 2 31.85 -18.92 20.25
CA SER A 2 31.38 -19.64 19.06
C SER A 2 32.49 -19.85 18.03
N GLU A 3 32.65 -21.10 17.61
CA GLU A 3 33.35 -21.44 16.37
C GLU A 3 32.51 -21.00 15.16
N ARG A 4 33.14 -20.32 14.20
CA ARG A 4 32.52 -19.93 12.93
C ARG A 4 32.80 -20.99 11.86
N PRO A 5 31.82 -21.31 10.99
CA PRO A 5 31.96 -22.34 9.97
C PRO A 5 32.89 -21.91 8.82
N PRO A 6 33.42 -22.86 8.02
CA PRO A 6 34.37 -22.57 6.94
C PRO A 6 33.72 -21.76 5.81
N LYS A 7 34.48 -20.77 5.31
CA LYS A 7 34.09 -19.95 4.16
C LYS A 7 34.15 -20.80 2.88
N ARG A 8 33.09 -20.72 2.08
CA ARG A 8 33.01 -21.34 0.75
C ARG A 8 34.10 -20.76 -0.16
N ASP A 9 34.89 -21.63 -0.79
CA ASP A 9 35.73 -21.27 -1.94
C ASP A 9 34.82 -20.83 -3.10
N GLN A 10 34.96 -19.56 -3.50
CA GLN A 10 34.51 -19.09 -4.79
C GLN A 10 35.75 -18.81 -5.63
N THR A 11 36.15 -19.81 -6.42
CA THR A 11 37.16 -19.64 -7.47
C THR A 11 36.53 -18.85 -8.61
N TYR A 12 36.60 -17.52 -8.53
CA TYR A 12 36.37 -16.67 -9.70
C TYR A 12 37.61 -16.78 -10.60
N GLY A 13 37.38 -17.26 -11.82
CA GLY A 13 38.41 -17.53 -12.80
C GLY A 13 39.34 -16.33 -13.02
N VAL A 14 40.63 -16.65 -13.12
CA VAL A 14 41.67 -15.76 -13.60
C VAL A 14 41.34 -15.41 -15.06
N GLY A 15 40.59 -14.33 -15.25
CA GLY A 15 40.41 -13.68 -16.54
C GLY A 15 41.69 -12.92 -16.88
N LYS A 16 42.31 -13.28 -18.01
CA LYS A 16 43.46 -12.58 -18.60
C LYS A 16 43.25 -11.06 -18.56
N GLU A 17 44.27 -10.32 -18.13
CA GLU A 17 44.25 -8.86 -18.25
C GLU A 17 44.05 -8.47 -19.72
N PRO A 18 43.04 -7.64 -20.05
CA PRO A 18 42.89 -7.14 -21.40
C PRO A 18 43.90 -6.01 -21.61
N THR A 19 45.12 -6.35 -22.02
CA THR A 19 46.17 -5.40 -22.41
C THR A 19 45.92 -4.69 -23.75
N ASP A 20 44.69 -4.77 -24.28
CA ASP A 20 44.34 -4.27 -25.61
C ASP A 20 43.03 -3.46 -25.60
N ARG A 21 42.86 -2.60 -24.59
CA ARG A 21 41.84 -1.55 -24.63
C ARG A 21 42.46 -0.35 -25.36
N PRO A 22 41.91 0.11 -26.49
CA PRO A 22 42.39 1.34 -27.11
C PRO A 22 42.22 2.49 -26.11
N ILE A 23 43.31 3.21 -25.83
CA ILE A 23 43.25 4.46 -25.06
C ILE A 23 42.47 5.44 -25.95
N ILE A 24 41.19 5.61 -25.67
CA ILE A 24 40.40 6.69 -26.26
C ILE A 24 41.01 7.97 -25.66
N PRO A 25 41.65 8.85 -26.44
CA PRO A 25 42.12 10.11 -25.89
C PRO A 25 40.90 10.83 -25.31
N LEU A 26 41.01 11.27 -24.05
CA LEU A 26 40.00 12.17 -23.49
C LEU A 26 39.81 13.30 -24.51
N PRO A 27 38.56 13.64 -24.87
CA PRO A 27 38.33 14.77 -25.76
C PRO A 27 39.10 15.95 -25.18
N LYS A 28 39.94 16.60 -26.01
CA LYS A 28 40.63 17.83 -25.60
C LYS A 28 39.58 18.71 -24.97
N GLU A 29 39.82 19.23 -23.76
CA GLU A 29 38.94 20.21 -23.14
C GLU A 29 38.71 21.31 -24.17
N THR A 30 37.57 21.26 -24.83
CA THR A 30 37.15 22.35 -25.70
C THR A 30 36.89 23.47 -24.73
N LEU A 31 37.54 24.60 -24.94
CA LEU A 31 37.26 25.79 -24.15
C LEU A 31 35.82 26.19 -24.48
N GLU A 32 34.89 25.64 -23.71
CA GLU A 32 33.47 25.94 -23.83
C GLU A 32 33.32 27.39 -23.45
N ASP A 33 32.75 28.17 -24.36
CA ASP A 33 32.43 29.56 -24.09
C ASP A 33 31.28 29.59 -23.08
N GLN A 34 31.64 29.63 -21.80
CA GLN A 34 30.70 29.65 -20.68
C GLN A 34 29.74 30.84 -20.79
N ASP A 35 30.21 31.97 -21.34
CA ASP A 35 29.39 33.16 -21.53
C ASP A 35 28.33 32.94 -22.60
N ALA A 36 28.68 32.25 -23.70
CA ALA A 36 27.72 31.86 -24.74
C ALA A 36 26.66 30.87 -24.20
N MET A 37 27.06 29.92 -23.33
CA MET A 37 26.15 28.98 -22.70
C MET A 37 25.17 29.67 -21.74
N LEU A 38 25.66 30.61 -20.93
CA LEU A 38 24.85 31.40 -20.02
C LEU A 38 23.88 32.33 -20.78
N ALA A 39 24.33 32.94 -21.88
CA ALA A 39 23.48 33.75 -22.75
C ALA A 39 22.33 32.92 -23.36
N ALA A 40 22.64 31.74 -23.90
CA ALA A 40 21.64 30.83 -24.46
C ALA A 40 20.66 30.31 -23.39
N GLN A 41 21.12 30.08 -22.16
CA GLN A 41 20.25 29.69 -21.05
C GLN A 41 19.29 30.83 -20.67
N LYS A 42 19.79 32.07 -20.62
CA LYS A 42 18.99 33.25 -20.29
C LYS A 42 17.93 33.53 -21.37
N GLU A 43 18.31 33.39 -22.64
CA GLU A 43 17.38 33.52 -23.77
C GLU A 43 16.27 32.46 -23.71
N ARG A 44 16.63 31.21 -23.41
CA ARG A 44 15.65 30.13 -23.22
C ARG A 44 14.69 30.41 -22.07
N GLN A 45 15.19 30.89 -20.94
CA GLN A 45 14.35 31.26 -19.79
C GLN A 45 13.37 32.38 -20.18
N SER A 46 13.86 33.42 -20.86
CA SER A 46 13.03 34.54 -21.32
C SER A 46 11.91 34.07 -22.24
N TRP A 47 12.19 33.15 -23.16
CA TRP A 47 11.18 32.59 -24.06
C TRP A 47 10.11 31.78 -23.31
N ILE A 48 10.51 31.01 -22.30
CA ILE A 48 9.58 30.25 -21.45
C ILE A 48 8.68 31.20 -20.66
N ASP A 49 9.26 32.26 -20.10
CA ASP A 49 8.52 33.25 -19.32
C ASP A 49 7.52 34.00 -20.21
N GLU A 50 7.90 34.39 -21.42
CA GLU A 50 7.01 35.02 -22.41
C GLU A 50 5.85 34.10 -22.80
N ALA A 51 6.14 32.82 -23.10
CA ALA A 51 5.12 31.83 -23.44
C ALA A 51 4.14 31.59 -22.28
N TYR A 52 4.62 31.62 -21.03
CA TYR A 52 3.77 31.50 -19.84
C TYR A 52 2.86 32.73 -19.70
N GLU A 53 3.41 33.93 -19.80
CA GLU A 53 2.64 35.18 -19.71
C GLU A 53 1.56 35.26 -20.80
N ASP A 54 1.87 34.85 -22.03
CA ASP A 54 0.89 34.79 -23.11
C ASP A 54 -0.20 33.75 -22.84
N PHE A 55 0.15 32.60 -22.26
CA PHE A 55 -0.83 31.59 -21.86
C PHE A 55 -1.76 32.11 -20.74
N VAL A 56 -1.22 32.83 -19.76
CA VAL A 56 -1.99 33.45 -18.67
C VAL A 56 -2.93 34.53 -19.21
N LYS A 57 -2.41 35.45 -20.05
CA LYS A 57 -3.20 36.54 -20.67
C LYS A 57 -4.36 36.04 -21.52
N ASN A 58 -4.16 34.91 -22.21
CA ASN A 58 -5.21 34.29 -23.02
C ASN A 58 -6.25 33.52 -22.19
N GLY A 59 -6.23 33.64 -20.85
CA GLY A 59 -7.18 32.99 -19.96
C GLY A 59 -6.95 31.48 -19.86
N GLY A 60 -5.77 30.97 -20.23
CA GLY A 60 -5.44 29.55 -20.17
C GLY A 60 -5.60 28.94 -18.78
N LEU A 61 -5.45 29.75 -17.73
CA LEU A 61 -5.67 29.36 -16.35
C LEU A 61 -7.16 29.34 -15.94
N GLU A 62 -7.99 30.20 -16.52
CA GLU A 62 -9.41 30.32 -16.19
C GLU A 62 -10.24 29.12 -16.68
N HIS A 63 -9.78 28.49 -17.77
CA HIS A 63 -10.41 27.31 -18.36
C HIS A 63 -10.03 26.00 -17.65
N LEU A 64 -9.19 26.04 -16.61
CA LEU A 64 -8.77 24.84 -15.91
C LEU A 64 -9.91 24.25 -15.07
N PRO A 65 -10.16 22.92 -15.16
CA PRO A 65 -11.17 22.27 -14.36
C PRO A 65 -10.81 22.37 -12.87
N GLY A 66 -11.60 23.15 -12.13
CA GLY A 66 -11.38 23.36 -10.69
C GLY A 66 -10.74 24.69 -10.31
N PHE A 67 -10.43 25.57 -11.27
CA PHE A 67 -9.94 26.92 -10.97
C PHE A 67 -10.96 27.71 -10.14
N GLY A 68 -10.52 28.30 -9.02
CA GLY A 68 -11.36 29.07 -8.10
C GLY A 68 -12.39 28.26 -7.29
N LYS A 69 -12.49 26.93 -7.48
CA LYS A 69 -13.41 26.09 -6.71
C LYS A 69 -12.74 25.66 -5.40
N PRO A 70 -13.47 25.67 -4.26
CA PRO A 70 -12.98 25.07 -3.03
C PRO A 70 -12.54 23.62 -3.27
N LEU A 71 -11.36 23.24 -2.77
CA LEU A 71 -10.89 21.86 -2.86
C LEU A 71 -11.88 20.94 -2.16
N THR A 72 -12.49 20.03 -2.92
CA THR A 72 -13.30 18.95 -2.35
C THR A 72 -12.35 17.92 -1.75
N VAL A 73 -11.95 18.13 -0.50
CA VAL A 73 -11.26 17.10 0.26
C VAL A 73 -12.27 15.97 0.51
N PRO A 74 -12.01 14.74 0.04
CA PRO A 74 -12.86 13.61 0.37
C PRO A 74 -12.90 13.50 1.89
N THR A 75 -14.10 13.61 2.49
CA THR A 75 -14.30 13.56 3.95
C THR A 75 -14.13 12.15 4.53
N GLY A 76 -13.23 11.35 3.96
CA GLY A 76 -12.98 9.97 4.37
C GLY A 76 -11.49 9.70 4.48
N ASP A 77 -11.15 8.72 5.32
CA ASP A 77 -9.80 8.19 5.43
C ASP A 77 -9.22 7.92 4.03
N ALA A 78 -8.05 8.50 3.73
CA ALA A 78 -7.40 8.37 2.42
C ALA A 78 -7.20 6.90 2.02
N TRP A 79 -6.94 6.04 3.01
CA TRP A 79 -6.84 4.60 2.82
C TRP A 79 -8.14 3.97 2.30
N SER A 80 -9.28 4.44 2.81
CA SER A 80 -10.59 3.94 2.38
C SER A 80 -10.91 4.32 0.93
N SER A 81 -10.49 5.50 0.50
CA SER A 81 -10.70 6.00 -0.87
C SER A 81 -9.82 5.24 -1.88
N LEU A 82 -8.56 4.95 -1.51
CA LEU A 82 -7.63 4.18 -2.34
C LEU A 82 -8.13 2.75 -2.59
N LEU A 83 -8.60 2.06 -1.54
CA LEU A 83 -9.10 0.69 -1.67
C LEU A 83 -10.37 0.62 -2.54
N LYS A 84 -11.28 1.59 -2.41
CA LYS A 84 -12.45 1.70 -3.30
C LYS A 84 -12.04 1.90 -4.76
N GLN A 85 -11.06 2.76 -5.01
CA GLN A 85 -10.57 3.03 -6.37
C GLN A 85 -9.86 1.81 -6.98
N ALA A 86 -9.17 1.01 -6.15
CA ALA A 86 -8.53 -0.23 -6.56
C ALA A 86 -9.50 -1.42 -6.72
N LYS A 87 -10.80 -1.25 -6.41
CA LYS A 87 -11.81 -2.34 -6.36
C LYS A 87 -11.41 -3.50 -5.44
N VAL A 88 -10.63 -3.22 -4.39
CA VAL A 88 -10.19 -4.22 -3.41
C VAL A 88 -11.05 -4.11 -2.15
N GLU A 89 -11.47 -5.24 -1.61
CA GLU A 89 -12.21 -5.27 -0.34
C GLU A 89 -11.33 -4.78 0.81
N HIS A 90 -11.89 -3.99 1.73
CA HIS A 90 -11.13 -3.53 2.88
C HIS A 90 -10.68 -4.71 3.76
N PRO A 91 -9.48 -4.66 4.37
CA PRO A 91 -8.99 -5.71 5.25
C PRO A 91 -9.97 -6.17 6.34
N TRP A 92 -10.68 -5.24 6.97
CA TRP A 92 -11.69 -5.54 7.99
C TRP A 92 -12.93 -6.28 7.44
N VAL A 93 -13.24 -6.14 6.14
CA VAL A 93 -14.32 -6.90 5.48
C VAL A 93 -13.90 -8.35 5.30
N MET A 94 -12.64 -8.60 4.94
CA MET A 94 -12.10 -9.95 4.83
C MET A 94 -12.10 -10.65 6.19
N LEU A 95 -11.62 -9.97 7.25
CA LEU A 95 -11.69 -10.46 8.63
C LEU A 95 -13.11 -10.82 9.04
N ARG A 96 -14.12 -10.01 8.67
CA ARG A 96 -15.52 -10.33 8.96
C ARG A 96 -15.95 -11.67 8.33
N LYS A 97 -15.57 -11.94 7.08
CA LYS A 97 -15.89 -13.20 6.41
C LYS A 97 -15.20 -14.38 7.09
N GLU A 98 -13.93 -14.22 7.47
CA GLU A 98 -13.15 -15.24 8.18
C GLU A 98 -13.76 -15.60 9.53
N ILE A 99 -14.12 -14.59 10.34
CA ILE A 99 -14.82 -14.75 11.62
C ILE A 99 -16.12 -15.55 11.42
N GLY A 100 -16.92 -15.20 10.40
CA GLY A 100 -18.13 -15.95 10.07
C GLY A 100 -17.86 -17.43 9.76
N SER A 101 -16.81 -17.73 8.99
CA SER A 101 -16.42 -19.11 8.70
C SER A 101 -15.97 -19.88 9.94
N LEU A 102 -15.23 -19.24 10.85
CA LEU A 102 -14.81 -19.87 12.10
C LEU A 102 -16.00 -20.16 13.02
N MET A 103 -16.93 -19.23 13.13
CA MET A 103 -18.15 -19.42 13.91
C MET A 103 -19.00 -20.55 13.35
N GLU A 104 -19.18 -20.61 12.03
CA GLU A 104 -19.92 -21.69 11.38
C GLU A 104 -19.25 -23.06 11.59
N LYS A 105 -17.92 -23.13 11.50
CA LYS A 105 -17.16 -24.35 11.82
C LYS A 105 -17.35 -24.78 13.27
N ALA A 106 -17.33 -23.84 14.21
CA ALA A 106 -17.55 -24.11 15.63
C ALA A 106 -18.98 -24.61 15.89
N ILE A 107 -20.00 -23.98 15.31
CA ILE A 107 -21.41 -24.41 15.40
C ILE A 107 -21.59 -25.83 14.83
N ASN A 108 -21.06 -26.09 13.63
CA ASN A 108 -21.14 -27.40 12.99
C ASN A 108 -20.44 -28.50 13.80
N ARG A 109 -19.38 -28.17 14.54
CA ARG A 109 -18.70 -29.10 15.45
C ARG A 109 -19.48 -29.32 16.73
N MET A 110 -20.03 -28.27 17.33
CA MET A 110 -20.92 -28.37 18.50
C MET A 110 -22.11 -29.28 18.23
N ALA A 111 -22.68 -29.25 17.02
CA ALA A 111 -23.78 -30.12 16.61
C ALA A 111 -23.38 -31.62 16.55
N LYS A 112 -22.10 -31.93 16.32
CA LYS A 112 -21.59 -33.32 16.25
C LYS A 112 -21.06 -33.82 17.60
N SER A 113 -20.36 -32.96 18.34
CA SER A 113 -19.80 -33.25 19.66
C SER A 113 -19.72 -31.97 20.48
N SER A 114 -20.51 -31.91 21.55
CA SER A 114 -20.61 -30.70 22.37
C SER A 114 -19.36 -30.39 23.21
N PHE A 115 -18.45 -31.35 23.41
CA PHE A 115 -17.27 -31.23 24.28
C PHE A 115 -15.94 -31.37 23.55
N ASP A 116 -15.91 -31.18 22.22
CA ASP A 116 -14.67 -31.15 21.46
C ASP A 116 -13.77 -29.95 21.90
N PRO A 117 -12.51 -30.19 22.34
CA PRO A 117 -11.57 -29.12 22.67
C PRO A 117 -11.23 -28.21 21.48
N GLU A 118 -11.40 -28.68 20.24
CA GLU A 118 -11.17 -27.86 19.05
C GLU A 118 -12.20 -26.72 18.93
N ILE A 119 -13.36 -26.82 19.56
CA ILE A 119 -14.36 -25.75 19.60
C ILE A 119 -13.80 -24.53 20.35
N ASP A 120 -13.11 -24.75 21.47
CA ASP A 120 -12.49 -23.67 22.24
C ASP A 120 -11.37 -22.99 21.45
N ALA A 121 -10.58 -23.79 20.72
CA ALA A 121 -9.53 -23.26 19.85
C ALA A 121 -10.11 -22.37 18.73
N LEU A 122 -11.21 -22.80 18.10
CA LEU A 122 -11.91 -22.02 17.06
C LEU A 122 -12.51 -20.72 17.62
N ILE A 123 -13.11 -20.78 18.80
CA ILE A 123 -13.67 -19.61 19.50
C ILE A 123 -12.57 -18.61 19.86
N GLU A 124 -11.44 -19.08 20.35
CA GLU A 124 -10.30 -18.23 20.69
C GLU A 124 -9.69 -17.58 19.44
N ASP A 125 -9.55 -18.32 18.34
CA ASP A 125 -9.08 -17.78 17.07
C ASP A 125 -10.03 -16.71 16.52
N ALA A 126 -11.33 -16.97 16.55
CA ALA A 126 -12.35 -15.99 16.16
C ALA A 126 -12.30 -14.75 17.05
N ASN A 127 -12.09 -14.90 18.37
CA ASN A 127 -11.93 -13.76 19.28
C ASN A 127 -10.68 -12.92 18.99
N LYS A 128 -9.57 -13.53 18.56
CA LYS A 128 -8.38 -12.80 18.12
C LYS A 128 -8.67 -12.00 16.85
N GLN A 129 -9.36 -12.59 15.88
CA GLN A 129 -9.76 -11.89 14.66
C GLN A 129 -10.77 -10.76 14.94
N ILE A 130 -11.70 -10.96 15.88
CA ILE A 130 -12.62 -9.90 16.33
C ILE A 130 -11.86 -8.71 16.93
N ALA A 131 -10.83 -8.98 17.75
CA ALA A 131 -10.01 -7.91 18.32
C ALA A 131 -9.28 -7.10 17.22
N GLU A 132 -8.74 -7.80 16.22
CA GLU A 132 -8.08 -7.15 15.08
C GLU A 132 -9.08 -6.38 14.20
N LEU A 133 -10.27 -6.94 13.96
CA LEU A 133 -11.33 -6.26 13.23
C LEU A 133 -11.75 -4.97 13.96
N ASN A 134 -11.95 -5.01 15.27
CA ASN A 134 -12.30 -3.84 16.07
C ASN A 134 -11.19 -2.78 16.09
N ARG A 135 -9.93 -3.17 15.88
CA ARG A 135 -8.80 -2.24 15.75
C ARG A 135 -8.78 -1.54 14.40
N GLN A 136 -9.15 -2.25 13.34
CA GLN A 136 -9.11 -1.76 11.96
C GLN A 136 -10.41 -1.06 11.52
N ALA A 137 -11.51 -1.28 12.23
CA ALA A 137 -12.81 -0.76 11.84
C ALA A 137 -12.88 0.77 11.96
N PRO A 138 -13.42 1.46 10.94
CA PRO A 138 -13.51 2.93 10.95
C PRO A 138 -14.61 3.49 11.86
N SER A 139 -15.52 2.65 12.35
CA SER A 139 -16.65 3.06 13.20
C SER A 139 -16.99 2.00 14.24
N LEU A 140 -17.39 2.45 15.44
CA LEU A 140 -17.82 1.60 16.54
C LEU A 140 -19.03 0.71 16.17
N SER A 141 -19.88 1.14 15.25
CA SER A 141 -21.02 0.33 14.78
C SER A 141 -20.59 -0.93 14.02
N LEU A 142 -19.36 -0.96 13.50
CA LEU A 142 -18.78 -2.12 12.82
C LEU A 142 -18.09 -3.10 13.77
N HIS A 143 -17.94 -2.73 15.04
CA HIS A 143 -17.28 -3.58 16.01
C HIS A 143 -18.13 -4.81 16.33
N ARG A 144 -17.47 -5.86 16.82
CA ARG A 144 -18.08 -7.11 17.25
C ARG A 144 -17.69 -7.40 18.70
N SER A 145 -18.65 -7.91 19.46
CA SER A 145 -18.41 -8.38 20.83
C SER A 145 -17.67 -9.72 20.81
N ARG A 146 -16.95 -10.01 21.89
CA ARG A 146 -16.33 -11.34 22.07
C ARG A 146 -17.38 -12.43 22.11
N ILE A 147 -16.99 -13.61 21.63
CA ILE A 147 -17.83 -14.80 21.57
C ILE A 147 -17.39 -15.85 22.59
N SER A 148 -18.35 -16.62 23.08
CA SER A 148 -18.22 -17.76 23.99
C SER A 148 -19.14 -18.89 23.52
N ARG A 149 -18.99 -20.10 24.08
CA ARG A 149 -19.84 -21.25 23.73
C ARG A 149 -21.34 -20.94 23.88
N ASP A 150 -21.72 -20.19 24.92
CA ASP A 150 -23.11 -19.89 25.24
C ASP A 150 -23.74 -18.88 24.29
N ASN A 151 -22.95 -17.91 23.80
CA ASN A 151 -23.45 -16.81 22.99
C ASN A 151 -23.19 -16.97 21.48
N LEU A 152 -22.48 -18.03 21.08
CA LEU A 152 -22.01 -18.23 19.70
C LEU A 152 -23.15 -18.19 18.67
N HIS A 153 -24.24 -18.91 18.95
CA HIS A 153 -25.40 -18.97 18.06
C HIS A 153 -26.10 -17.62 17.94
N GLU A 154 -26.43 -16.99 19.07
CA GLU A 154 -27.11 -15.69 19.08
C GLU A 154 -26.31 -14.62 18.33
N GLN A 155 -24.99 -14.60 18.52
CA GLN A 155 -24.11 -13.65 17.85
C GLN A 155 -23.96 -13.95 16.37
N TYR A 156 -23.90 -15.23 15.98
CA TYR A 156 -23.85 -15.62 14.58
C TYR A 156 -25.11 -15.14 13.85
N ASP A 157 -26.27 -15.42 14.41
CA ASP A 157 -27.55 -15.01 13.85
C ASP A 157 -27.65 -13.48 13.77
N ARG A 158 -27.31 -12.77 14.85
CA ARG A 158 -27.32 -11.30 14.85
C ARG A 158 -26.45 -10.69 13.74
N TRP A 159 -25.33 -11.33 13.40
CA TRP A 159 -24.37 -10.76 12.45
C TRP A 159 -24.57 -11.22 11.02
N TYR A 160 -25.24 -12.36 10.80
CA TYR A 160 -25.31 -13.02 9.49
C TYR A 160 -26.70 -13.48 9.06
N ALA A 161 -27.73 -13.39 9.91
CA ALA A 161 -29.11 -13.77 9.57
C ALA A 161 -29.77 -12.86 8.53
N ASP A 162 -29.21 -11.67 8.28
CA ASP A 162 -29.72 -10.68 7.31
C ASP A 162 -29.16 -10.88 5.90
N LYS A 163 -28.85 -12.14 5.52
CA LYS A 163 -28.41 -12.51 4.17
C LYS A 163 -29.55 -13.05 3.33
#